data_AF-H4F892-F1
#
_entry.id   AF-H4F892-F1
#
_cell.length_a   1.000
_cell.length_b   1.000
_cell.length_c   1.000
_cell.angle_alpha   90.00
_cell.angle_beta   90.00
_cell.angle_gamma   90.00
#
_symmetry.space_group_name_H-M   'P 1'
#
loop_
_entity.id
_entity.type
_entity.pdbx_description
1 polymer ?
#
loop_
_entity_poly.entity_id
_entity_poly.type
_entity_poly.pdbx_seq_one_letter_code
_entity_poly.pdbx_strand_id
1 'polypeptide(L)' 'MFRFIHSSDLHLGKRFGNFAGDLPGRLREARHDVIARLAQHAREQNATTVLLAGDTFDTETPAPHVR' A
#
# COMPACT_ATOMS: atom_id res chain seq x y z
N MET A 1 6.81 -3.38 26.20
CA MET A 1 6.43 -4.53 25.35
C MET A 1 6.63 -4.14 23.91
N PHE A 2 7.25 -5.00 23.10
CA PHE A 2 7.47 -4.72 21.68
C PHE A 2 6.19 -4.95 20.87
N ARG A 3 5.86 -4.02 19.98
CA ARG A 3 4.69 -4.09 19.09
C ARG A 3 5.08 -3.57 17.71
N PHE A 4 4.66 -4.29 16.68
CA PHE A 4 4.83 -3.91 15.28
C PHE A 4 3.58 -4.28 14.47
N ILE A 5 3.42 -3.66 13.31
CA ILE A 5 2.44 -4.06 12.30
C ILE A 5 3.16 -4.90 11.25
N HIS A 6 2.55 -6.01 10.85
CA HIS A 6 3.01 -6.84 9.73
C HIS A 6 2.00 -6.78 8.59
N SER A 7 2.47 -6.51 7.38
CA SER A 7 1.64 -6.47 6.17
C SER A 7 2.44 -6.93 4.95
N SER A 8 1.77 -7.16 3.83
CA SER A 8 2.33 -7.60 2.56
C SER A 8 1.38 -7.22 1.41
N ASP A 9 1.77 -7.48 0.16
CA ASP A 9 0.87 -7.46 -1.01
C ASP A 9 0.16 -6.12 -1.23
N LEU A 10 0.91 -5.02 -1.07
CA LEU A 10 0.38 -3.69 -1.34
C LEU A 10 0.13 -3.47 -2.84
N HIS A 11 0.99 -4.05 -3.69
CA HIS A 11 0.95 -3.95 -5.15
C HIS A 11 0.70 -2.51 -5.65
N LEU A 12 1.48 -1.55 -5.13
CA LEU A 12 1.44 -0.16 -5.56
C LEU A 12 1.74 -0.06 -7.07
N GLY A 13 1.00 0.81 -7.76
CA GLY A 13 1.08 0.96 -9.22
C GLY A 13 0.28 -0.04 -10.04
N LYS A 14 -0.47 -0.96 -9.41
CA LYS A 14 -1.36 -1.91 -10.11
C LYS A 14 -2.34 -1.16 -11.01
N ARG A 15 -2.41 -1.56 -12.29
CA ARG A 15 -3.16 -0.80 -13.31
C ARG A 15 -4.67 -1.05 -13.31
N PHE A 16 -5.14 -2.15 -12.73
CA PHE A 16 -6.57 -2.50 -12.69
C PHE A 16 -7.27 -2.48 -14.06
N GLY A 17 -6.58 -2.88 -15.15
CA GLY A 17 -7.06 -2.75 -16.53
C GLY A 17 -8.30 -3.58 -16.90
N ASN A 18 -8.77 -4.45 -16.01
CA ASN A 18 -10.00 -5.22 -16.20
C ASN A 18 -11.26 -4.42 -15.84
N PHE A 19 -11.11 -3.22 -15.27
CA PHE A 19 -12.22 -2.35 -14.90
C PHE A 19 -12.35 -1.19 -15.89
N ALA A 20 -13.60 -0.76 -16.14
CA ALA A 20 -13.91 0.32 -17.07
C ALA A 20 -14.20 1.65 -16.35
N GLY A 21 -14.14 2.74 -17.11
CA GLY A 21 -14.41 4.10 -16.62
C GLY A 21 -13.37 4.55 -15.59
N ASP A 22 -13.82 5.28 -14.57
CA ASP A 22 -12.94 5.91 -13.57
C ASP A 22 -12.50 4.94 -12.44
N LEU A 23 -13.04 3.73 -12.42
CA LEU A 23 -12.79 2.75 -11.36
C LEU A 23 -11.31 2.34 -11.20
N PRO A 24 -10.54 2.06 -12.29
CA PRO A 24 -9.10 1.77 -12.16
C PRO A 24 -8.31 2.85 -11.43
N GLY A 25 -8.61 4.13 -11.70
CA GLY A 25 -7.97 5.26 -11.03
C GLY A 25 -8.28 5.27 -9.54
N ARG A 26 -9.55 5.10 -9.17
CA ARG A 26 -9.98 5.03 -7.76
C ARG A 26 -9.35 3.85 -7.02
N LEU A 27 -9.20 2.70 -7.67
CA LEU A 27 -8.55 1.53 -7.07
C LEU A 27 -7.05 1.75 -6.86
N ARG A 28 -6.36 2.46 -7.77
CA ARG A 28 -4.96 2.88 -7.55
C ARG A 28 -4.82 3.80 -6.35
N GLU A 29 -5.65 4.84 -6.26
CA GLU A 29 -5.62 5.75 -5.11
C GLU A 29 -5.89 5.00 -3.80
N ALA A 30 -6.90 4.12 -3.78
CA ALA A 30 -7.20 3.31 -2.59
C ALA A 30 -6.04 2.38 -2.18
N ARG A 31 -5.23 1.90 -3.14
CA ARG A 31 -4.02 1.13 -2.85
C ARG A 31 -2.94 2.00 -2.26
N HIS A 32 -2.75 3.21 -2.78
CA HIS A 32 -1.78 4.16 -2.23
C HIS A 32 -2.15 4.61 -0.80
N ASP A 33 -3.44 4.81 -0.53
CA ASP A 33 -3.99 5.19 0.79
C ASP A 33 -3.67 4.17 1.90
N VAL A 34 -3.33 2.92 1.54
CA VAL A 34 -2.96 1.90 2.53
C VAL A 34 -1.75 2.32 3.37
N ILE A 35 -0.81 3.08 2.80
CA ILE A 35 0.38 3.56 3.51
C ILE A 35 -0.03 4.49 4.65
N ALA A 36 -0.93 5.44 4.36
CA ALA A 36 -1.47 6.36 5.36
C ALA A 36 -2.23 5.60 6.45
N ARG A 37 -3.03 4.60 6.08
CA ARG A 37 -3.79 3.76 7.03
C ARG A 37 -2.88 2.93 7.93
N LEU A 38 -1.83 2.30 7.39
CA LEU A 38 -0.84 1.57 8.17
C LEU A 38 -0.14 2.50 9.17
N ALA A 39 0.26 3.70 8.72
CA ALA A 39 0.89 4.69 9.58
C ALA A 39 -0.05 5.21 10.68
N GLN A 40 -1.34 5.41 10.36
CA GLN A 40 -2.35 5.79 11.34
C GLN A 40 -2.49 4.71 12.41
N HIS A 41 -2.71 3.46 12.02
CA HIS A 41 -2.85 2.35 12.95
C HIS A 41 -1.59 2.13 13.80
N ALA A 42 -0.40 2.33 13.22
CA ALA A 42 0.84 2.24 13.98
C ALA A 42 0.88 3.27 15.11
N ARG A 43 0.47 4.52 14.85
CA ARG A 43 0.39 5.57 15.87
C ARG A 43 -0.66 5.27 16.93
N GLU A 44 -1.88 4.90 16.53
CA GLU A 44 -2.98 4.57 17.44
C GLU A 44 -2.62 3.44 18.41
N GLN A 45 -1.83 2.47 17.95
CA GLN A 45 -1.47 1.29 18.74
C GLN A 45 -0.09 1.40 19.42
N ASN A 46 0.59 2.55 19.31
CA ASN A 46 1.97 2.74 19.77
C ASN A 46 2.94 1.68 19.20
N ALA A 47 2.73 1.26 17.95
CA ALA A 47 3.66 0.41 17.21
C ALA A 47 4.68 1.30 16.49
N THR A 48 5.96 1.16 16.84
CA THR A 48 7.04 1.98 16.26
C THR A 48 7.63 1.37 14.99
N THR A 49 7.21 0.15 14.63
CA THR A 49 7.74 -0.59 13.48
C THR A 49 6.59 -1.11 12.61
N VAL A 50 6.73 -0.96 11.30
CA VAL A 50 5.88 -1.60 10.28
C VAL A 50 6.78 -2.47 9.41
N LEU A 51 6.50 -3.76 9.36
CA LEU A 51 7.19 -4.74 8.53
C LEU A 51 6.35 -5.03 7.29
N LEU A 52 6.91 -4.77 6.11
CA LEU A 52 6.32 -5.14 4.82
C LEU A 52 7.03 -6.37 4.27
N ALA A 53 6.34 -7.50 4.21
CA ALA A 53 6.90 -8.81 3.85
C ALA A 53 6.87 -9.11 2.34
N GLY A 54 7.05 -8.09 1.50
CA GLY A 54 7.12 -8.25 0.05
C GLY A 54 5.90 -7.68 -0.69
N ASP A 55 5.97 -7.80 -2.02
CA ASP A 55 4.93 -7.37 -2.97
C ASP A 55 4.42 -5.94 -2.72
N THR A 56 5.36 -5.04 -2.43
CA THR A 56 5.05 -3.62 -2.21
C THR A 56 4.64 -2.94 -3.51
N PHE A 57 5.27 -3.29 -4.63
CA PHE A 57 4.95 -2.77 -5.96
C PHE A 57 4.43 -3.89 -6.87
N ASP A 58 3.58 -3.55 -7.84
CA ASP A 58 3.05 -4.52 -8.81
C ASP A 58 4.07 -4.89 -9.91
N THR A 59 5.16 -4.12 -10.04
CA THR A 59 6.23 -4.32 -11.03
C THR A 59 7.60 -4.31 -10.36
N GLU A 60 8.54 -5.09 -10.90
CA GLU A 60 9.94 -5.14 -10.43
C GLU A 60 10.66 -3.79 -10.55
N THR A 61 10.36 -3.01 -11.59
CA THR A 61 10.92 -1.67 -11.84
C THR A 61 9.82 -0.62 -11.82
N PRO A 62 9.32 -0.22 -10.64
CA PRO A 62 8.28 0.80 -10.52
C PRO A 62 8.80 2.15 -11.01
N ALA A 63 7.94 2.93 -11.66
CA ALA A 63 8.29 4.29 -12.02
C ALA A 63 8.50 5.15 -10.76
N PRO A 64 9.40 6.17 -10.78
CA PRO A 64 9.64 7.01 -9.60
C PRO A 64 8.40 7.73 -9.05
N HIS A 65 7.37 7.89 -9.88
CA HIS A 65 6.12 8.59 -9.58
C HIS A 65 4.94 7.64 -9.35
N VAL A 66 5.19 6.36 -9.03
CA VAL A 66 4.11 5.43 -8.69
C VAL A 66 3.28 6.01 -7.54
N ARG A 67 2.05 6.39 -7.89
CA ARG A 67 0.90 6.57 -7.00
C ARG A 67 0.09 5.28 -7.08
#